data_AF-S5U446-F1
#
_entry.id   AF-S5U446-F1
#
_cell.length_a   1.000
_cell.length_b   1.000
_cell.length_c   1.000
_cell.angle_alpha   90.00
_cell.angle_beta   90.00
_cell.angle_gamma   90.00
#
_symmetry.space_group_name_H-M   'P 1'
#
loop_
_entity.id
_entity.type
_entity.pdbx_description
1 polymer ?
#
loop_
_entity_poly.entity_id
_entity_poly.type
_entity_poly.pdbx_seq_one_letter_code
_entity_poly.pdbx_strand_id
1 'polypeptide(L)'
;MFLYYLILAPIVAVVLIGINLLLAPSNAYVDKTGPFECGFTSYQQSRAAFSVAFILVAILFLPFDLEISSILPYVVSAYHNGLYGLIVLIIFLGLLVVAFVLEVLLQVLKIDRQYLRSGSTTEYYKV
;
A
#
# COMPACT_ATOMS: atom_id res chain seq x y z
N MET A 1 16.04 -19.93 -21.32
CA MET A 1 15.62 -20.38 -19.98
C MET A 1 14.76 -19.34 -19.24
N PHE A 2 15.19 -18.08 -19.10
CA PHE A 2 14.39 -17.01 -18.47
C PHE A 2 12.99 -16.78 -19.09
N LEU A 3 12.92 -16.60 -20.42
CA LEU A 3 11.65 -16.42 -21.14
C LEU A 3 10.67 -17.59 -20.94
N TYR A 4 11.20 -18.81 -20.83
CA TYR A 4 10.39 -19.99 -20.58
C TYR A 4 9.73 -19.93 -19.20
N TYR A 5 10.46 -19.56 -18.14
CA TYR A 5 9.89 -19.41 -16.81
C TYR A 5 8.86 -18.26 -16.73
N LEU A 6 9.14 -17.14 -17.41
CA LEU A 6 8.24 -15.98 -17.43
C LEU A 6 6.88 -16.32 -18.06
N ILE A 7 6.87 -17.19 -19.08
CA ILE A 7 5.64 -17.62 -19.76
C ILE A 7 4.98 -18.79 -19.03
N LEU A 8 5.75 -19.76 -18.51
CA LEU A 8 5.22 -20.96 -17.87
C LEU A 8 4.45 -20.65 -16.58
N ALA A 9 4.99 -19.78 -15.71
CA ALA A 9 4.39 -19.49 -14.41
C ALA A 9 2.93 -19.00 -14.48
N PRO A 10 2.57 -17.98 -15.28
CA PRO A 10 1.18 -17.55 -15.40
C PRO A 10 0.30 -18.62 -16.10
N ILE A 11 0.84 -19.38 -17.07
CA ILE A 11 0.10 -20.45 -17.73
C ILE A 11 -0.33 -21.52 -16.72
N VAL A 12 0.59 -21.97 -15.87
CA VAL A 12 0.28 -22.96 -14.83
C VAL A 12 -0.78 -22.43 -13.86
N ALA A 13 -0.69 -21.17 -13.44
CA ALA A 13 -1.69 -20.56 -12.57
C ALA A 13 -3.09 -20.55 -13.21
N VAL A 14 -3.19 -20.19 -14.49
CA VAL A 14 -4.47 -20.19 -15.23
C VAL A 14 -5.00 -21.61 -15.43
N VAL A 15 -4.15 -22.59 -15.74
CA VAL A 15 -4.55 -23.99 -15.88
C VAL A 15 -5.11 -24.54 -14.57
N LEU A 16 -4.47 -24.26 -13.43
CA LEU A 16 -4.96 -24.71 -12.12
C LEU A 16 -6.30 -24.08 -11.77
N ILE A 17 -6.50 -22.79 -12.04
CA ILE A 17 -7.80 -22.11 -11.89
C ILE A 17 -8.84 -22.75 -12.82
N GLY A 18 -8.47 -23.05 -14.07
CA GLY A 18 -9.34 -23.70 -15.06
C GLY A 18 -9.78 -25.10 -14.62
N ILE A 19 -8.85 -25.90 -14.09
CA ILE A 19 -9.17 -27.21 -13.51
C ILE A 19 -10.12 -27.07 -12.31
N ASN A 20 -9.88 -26.11 -11.41
CA ASN A 20 -10.77 -25.86 -10.29
C ASN A 20 -12.18 -25.49 -10.74
N LEU A 21 -12.32 -24.61 -11.74
CA LEU A 21 -13.63 -24.21 -12.25
C LEU A 21 -14.39 -25.37 -12.91
N LEU A 22 -13.69 -26.30 -13.55
CA LEU A 22 -14.28 -27.47 -14.21
C LEU A 22 -14.65 -28.60 -13.24
N LEU A 23 -13.83 -28.83 -12.20
CA LEU A 23 -13.99 -29.97 -11.29
C LEU A 23 -14.71 -29.62 -9.98
N ALA A 24 -14.65 -28.37 -9.53
CA ALA A 24 -15.24 -27.98 -8.26
C ALA A 24 -16.78 -27.88 -8.36
N PRO A 25 -17.53 -28.43 -7.40
CA PRO A 25 -18.97 -28.27 -7.38
C PRO A 25 -19.34 -26.81 -7.07
N SER A 26 -19.97 -26.13 -8.04
CA SER A 26 -20.50 -24.79 -7.85
C SER A 26 -22.00 -24.84 -7.58
N ASN A 27 -22.39 -24.69 -6.31
CA ASN A 27 -23.78 -24.47 -5.90
C ASN A 27 -23.88 -23.04 -5.33
N ALA A 28 -24.53 -22.15 -6.07
CA ALA A 28 -24.79 -20.77 -5.67
C ALA A 28 -26.19 -20.68 -5.07
N TYR A 29 -26.25 -20.26 -3.81
CA TYR A 29 -27.48 -19.91 -3.11
C TYR A 29 -27.34 -18.50 -2.53
N VAL A 30 -28.47 -17.83 -2.30
CA VAL A 30 -28.54 -16.39 -1.96
C VAL A 30 -27.59 -16.02 -0.82
N ASP A 31 -27.58 -16.82 0.25
CA ASP A 31 -26.74 -16.57 1.43
C ASP A 31 -25.25 -16.93 1.21
N LYS A 32 -24.91 -17.72 0.19
CA LYS A 32 -23.52 -18.01 -0.20
C LYS A 32 -22.89 -16.86 -0.98
N THR A 33 -23.71 -16.18 -1.76
CA THR A 33 -23.28 -15.14 -2.69
C THR A 33 -23.25 -13.75 -2.06
N GLY A 34 -23.91 -13.58 -0.90
CA GLY A 34 -23.89 -12.34 -0.12
C GLY A 34 -22.67 -12.21 0.79
N PRO A 35 -22.36 -11.00 1.27
CA PRO A 35 -21.38 -10.80 2.33
C PRO A 35 -21.81 -11.51 3.62
N PHE A 36 -20.84 -11.98 4.41
CA PHE A 36 -21.11 -12.53 5.73
C PHE A 36 -21.51 -11.41 6.70
N GLU A 37 -22.80 -11.16 6.84
CA GLU A 37 -23.37 -10.19 7.77
C GLU A 37 -24.06 -10.91 8.93
N CYS A 38 -24.05 -10.30 10.13
CA CYS A 38 -24.72 -10.84 11.32
C CYS A 38 -26.26 -10.68 11.27
N GLY A 39 -26.87 -10.68 10.09
CA GLY A 39 -28.32 -10.56 9.89
C GLY A 39 -28.89 -9.14 9.75
N PHE A 40 -28.04 -8.12 9.58
CA PHE A 40 -28.45 -6.72 9.38
C PHE A 40 -28.02 -6.22 8.01
N THR A 41 -28.95 -5.72 7.21
CA THR A 41 -28.65 -5.15 5.89
C THR A 41 -27.98 -3.78 6.04
N SER A 42 -26.70 -3.68 5.67
CA SER A 42 -26.01 -2.40 5.69
C SER A 42 -26.37 -1.56 4.45
N TYR A 43 -27.50 -0.86 4.48
CA TYR A 43 -27.68 0.35 3.66
C TYR A 43 -26.84 1.48 4.26
N GLN A 44 -25.52 1.37 4.18
CA GLN A 44 -24.59 2.34 4.73
C GLN A 44 -23.56 2.78 3.70
N GLN A 45 -22.96 3.93 3.97
CA GLN A 45 -21.90 4.52 3.16
C GLN A 45 -20.75 3.52 2.96
N SER A 46 -20.43 3.20 1.70
CA SER A 46 -19.34 2.28 1.33
C SER A 46 -17.94 2.77 1.74
N ARG A 47 -17.81 4.06 2.09
CA ARG A 47 -16.55 4.68 2.53
C ARG A 47 -16.50 4.76 4.05
N ALA A 48 -15.57 4.02 4.64
CA ALA A 48 -15.17 4.16 6.03
C ALA A 48 -14.18 5.33 6.19
N ALA A 49 -14.29 6.07 7.29
CA ALA A 49 -13.27 7.04 7.68
C ALA A 49 -12.05 6.29 8.21
N PHE A 50 -10.87 6.58 7.66
CA PHE A 50 -9.59 6.02 8.08
C PHE A 50 -8.62 7.15 8.42
N SER A 51 -7.61 6.84 9.24
CA SER A 51 -6.57 7.82 9.59
C SER A 51 -5.79 8.25 8.34
N VAL A 52 -5.50 9.54 8.22
CA VAL A 52 -4.74 10.11 7.08
C VAL A 52 -3.35 9.45 6.95
N ALA A 53 -2.79 8.93 8.03
CA ALA A 53 -1.52 8.20 8.04
C ALA A 53 -1.46 7.07 7.00
N PHE A 54 -2.58 6.37 6.72
CA PHE A 54 -2.59 5.27 5.75
C PHE A 54 -2.37 5.73 4.31
N ILE A 55 -2.93 6.87 3.91
CA ILE A 55 -2.70 7.42 2.57
C ILE A 55 -1.34 8.11 2.48
N LEU A 56 -0.86 8.68 3.59
CA LEU A 56 0.46 9.31 3.66
C LEU A 56 1.59 8.31 3.37
N VAL A 57 1.51 7.06 3.82
CA VAL A 57 2.49 6.02 3.44
C VAL A 57 2.59 5.85 1.92
N ALA A 58 1.45 5.81 1.22
CA ALA A 58 1.42 5.65 -0.24
C ALA A 58 2.01 6.88 -0.96
N ILE A 59 1.76 8.08 -0.45
CA ILE A 59 2.32 9.32 -1.01
C ILE A 59 3.84 9.39 -0.73
N LEU A 60 4.28 9.00 0.46
CA LEU A 60 5.70 8.99 0.85
C LEU A 60 6.49 7.90 0.14
N PHE A 61 5.87 6.79 -0.25
CA PHE A 61 6.53 5.78 -1.08
C PHE A 61 7.05 6.36 -2.40
N LEU A 62 6.35 7.33 -2.99
CA LEU A 62 6.69 7.90 -4.29
C LEU A 62 8.07 8.61 -4.31
N PRO A 63 8.39 9.57 -3.42
CA PRO A 63 9.72 10.19 -3.40
C PRO A 63 10.84 9.20 -3.01
N PHE A 64 10.57 8.21 -2.15
CA PHE A 64 11.56 7.17 -1.83
C PHE A 64 11.84 6.22 -2.99
N ASP A 65 10.82 5.87 -3.77
CA ASP A 65 11.01 5.09 -5.00
C ASP A 65 11.79 5.91 -6.05
N LEU A 66 11.51 7.21 -6.16
CA LEU A 66 12.30 8.11 -7.02
C LEU A 66 13.75 8.26 -6.57
N GLU A 67 14.03 8.22 -5.26
CA GLU A 67 15.39 8.23 -4.74
C GLU A 67 16.19 7.04 -5.30
N ILE A 68 15.68 5.82 -5.11
CA ILE A 68 16.36 4.59 -5.56
C ILE A 68 16.43 4.54 -7.09
N SER A 69 15.34 4.92 -7.77
CA SER A 69 15.28 4.99 -9.24
C SER A 69 16.30 5.98 -9.81
N SER A 70 16.61 7.08 -9.10
CA SER A 70 17.63 8.06 -9.52
C SER A 70 19.08 7.60 -9.26
N ILE A 71 19.30 6.80 -8.20
CA ILE A 71 20.62 6.26 -7.88
C ILE A 71 21.06 5.22 -8.91
N LEU A 72 20.14 4.37 -9.38
CA LEU A 72 20.40 3.32 -10.37
C LEU A 72 21.14 3.79 -11.65
N PRO A 73 20.64 4.78 -12.42
CA PRO A 73 21.31 5.25 -13.63
C PRO A 73 22.66 5.90 -13.32
N TYR A 74 22.79 6.59 -12.17
CA TYR A 74 24.07 7.14 -11.74
C TYR A 74 25.10 6.02 -11.51
N VAL A 75 24.75 4.97 -10.77
CA VAL A 75 25.64 3.84 -10.48
C VAL A 75 26.11 3.16 -11.78
N VAL A 76 25.20 2.96 -12.73
CA VAL A 76 25.54 2.33 -14.02
C VAL A 76 26.47 3.20 -14.88
N SER A 77 26.37 4.52 -14.78
CA SER A 77 27.14 5.48 -15.59
C SER A 77 28.20 6.25 -14.79
N ALA A 78 28.53 5.80 -13.58
CA ALA A 78 29.41 6.51 -12.65
C ALA A 78 30.80 6.80 -13.23
N TYR A 79 31.34 5.88 -14.03
CA TYR A 79 32.62 6.03 -14.71
C TYR A 79 32.64 7.21 -15.71
N HIS A 80 31.52 7.45 -16.40
CA HIS A 80 31.43 8.52 -17.40
C HIS A 80 31.08 9.88 -16.78
N ASN A 81 30.21 9.88 -15.77
CA ASN A 81 29.73 11.13 -15.15
C ASN A 81 30.72 11.73 -14.15
N GLY A 82 31.66 10.94 -13.64
CA GLY A 82 32.72 11.38 -12.74
C GLY A 82 32.22 12.15 -11.51
N LEU A 83 33.00 13.14 -11.10
CA LEU A 83 32.71 13.97 -9.92
C LEU A 83 31.49 14.90 -10.11
N TYR A 84 31.24 15.34 -11.34
CA TYR A 84 30.12 16.24 -11.65
C TYR A 84 28.77 15.57 -11.40
N GLY A 85 28.57 14.36 -11.93
CA GLY A 85 27.34 13.60 -11.67
C GLY A 85 27.16 13.25 -10.19
N LEU A 86 28.26 13.00 -9.47
CA LEU A 86 28.23 12.74 -8.04
C LEU A 86 27.68 13.94 -7.26
N ILE A 87 28.16 15.16 -7.57
CA ILE A 87 27.71 16.38 -6.90
C ILE A 87 26.22 16.62 -7.15
N VAL A 88 25.76 16.47 -8.40
CA VAL A 88 24.34 16.60 -8.74
C VAL A 88 23.48 15.57 -7.99
N LEU A 89 23.94 14.32 -7.92
CA LEU A 89 23.24 13.27 -7.16
C LEU A 89 23.19 13.60 -5.67
N ILE A 90 24.29 14.03 -5.06
CA ILE A 90 24.34 14.38 -3.63
C ILE A 90 23.40 15.54 -3.32
N ILE A 91 23.32 16.56 -4.17
CA ILE A 91 22.38 17.68 -3.99
C ILE A 91 20.93 17.19 -4.06
N PHE A 92 20.62 16.34 -5.04
CA PHE A 92 19.29 15.76 -5.21
C PHE A 92 18.88 14.89 -4.00
N LEU A 93 19.75 13.96 -3.58
CA LEU A 93 19.52 13.12 -2.41
C LEU A 93 19.42 13.97 -1.13
N GLY A 94 20.26 15.00 -0.99
CA GLY A 94 20.21 15.92 0.15
C GLY A 94 18.86 16.61 0.30
N LEU A 95 18.24 17.05 -0.80
CA LEU A 95 16.90 17.65 -0.79
C LEU A 95 15.83 16.63 -0.34
N LEU A 96 15.90 15.39 -0.82
CA LEU A 96 14.97 14.33 -0.41
C LEU A 96 15.15 13.94 1.07
N VAL A 97 16.39 13.88 1.56
CA VAL A 97 16.70 13.64 2.98
C VAL A 97 16.13 14.75 3.85
N VAL A 98 16.25 16.01 3.46
CA VAL A 98 15.64 17.12 4.21
C VAL A 98 14.12 16.97 4.27
N ALA A 99 13.47 16.62 3.15
CA ALA A 99 12.03 16.37 3.12
C ALA A 99 11.62 15.21 4.04
N PHE A 100 12.40 14.13 4.07
CA PHE A 100 12.16 13.00 4.98
C PHE A 100 12.35 13.38 6.44
N VAL A 101 13.41 14.11 6.77
CA VAL A 101 13.65 14.60 8.14
C VAL A 101 12.47 15.44 8.61
N LEU A 102 11.93 16.33 7.77
CA LEU A 102 10.73 17.10 8.10
C LEU A 102 9.51 16.21 8.39
N GLU A 103 9.28 15.18 7.57
CA GLU A 103 8.20 14.22 7.80
C GLU A 103 8.32 13.53 9.17
N VAL A 104 9.51 13.02 9.50
CA VAL A 104 9.78 12.35 10.77
C VAL A 104 9.61 13.29 11.96
N LEU A 105 10.10 14.53 11.86
CA LEU A 105 9.97 15.54 12.91
C LEU A 105 8.49 15.90 13.16
N LEU A 106 7.68 15.96 12.11
CA LEU A 106 6.27 16.29 12.20
C LEU A 106 5.42 15.11 12.71
N GLN A 107 6.00 13.91 12.89
CA GLN A 107 5.34 12.70 13.37
C GLN A 107 4.04 12.37 12.60
N VAL A 108 4.03 12.68 11.31
CA VAL A 108 2.84 12.63 10.44
C VAL A 108 2.30 11.20 10.28
N LEU A 109 3.16 10.20 10.42
CA LEU A 109 2.79 8.78 10.33
C LEU A 109 2.23 8.19 11.65
N LYS A 110 2.19 8.96 12.75
CA LYS A 110 1.72 8.45 14.03
C LYS A 110 0.22 8.11 13.96
N ILE A 111 -0.11 6.87 14.31
CA ILE A 111 -1.51 6.43 14.43
C ILE A 111 -2.01 6.76 15.84
N ASP A 112 -2.89 7.74 15.94
CA ASP A 112 -3.54 8.07 17.21
C ASP A 112 -4.61 7.04 17.58
N ARG A 113 -4.59 6.60 18.85
CA ARG A 113 -5.65 5.76 19.42
C ARG A 113 -6.66 6.64 20.15
N GLN A 114 -7.83 6.83 19.56
CA GLN A 114 -8.91 7.64 20.14
C GLN A 114 -9.63 6.96 21.32
N TYR A 115 -9.25 5.75 21.70
CA TYR A 115 -9.91 4.96 22.75
C TYR A 115 -9.71 5.51 24.19
N LEU A 116 -8.78 6.44 24.40
CA LEU A 116 -8.39 6.94 25.73
C LEU A 116 -8.88 8.37 26.04
N ARG A 117 -10.00 8.81 25.44
CA ARG A 117 -10.59 10.11 25.77
C ARG A 117 -12.10 10.02 25.94
N SER A 118 -12.52 9.35 27.01
CA SER A 118 -13.78 9.66 27.69
C SER A 118 -13.56 9.52 29.20
N GLY A 119 -13.05 10.58 29.82
CA GLY A 119 -13.46 10.92 31.18
C GLY A 119 -14.74 11.75 31.05
N SER A 120 -15.83 11.29 31.69
CA SER A 120 -17.20 11.85 31.72
C SER A 120 -17.93 11.87 30.36
N THR A 121 -19.15 11.36 30.14
CA THR A 121 -20.26 10.85 30.97
C THR A 121 -21.01 9.80 30.14
N THR A 122 -21.33 8.65 30.72
CA THR A 122 -22.29 7.68 30.19
C THR A 122 -23.70 8.28 30.17
N GLU A 123 -24.22 8.64 28.99
CA GLU A 123 -25.63 9.06 28.87
C GLU A 123 -26.32 8.72 27.53
N TYR A 124 -25.85 7.71 26.78
CA TYR A 124 -26.40 7.38 25.45
C TYR A 124 -27.03 5.97 25.30
N TYR A 125 -27.37 5.29 26.40
CA TYR A 125 -28.22 4.09 26.37
C TYR A 125 -29.43 4.27 27.30
N LYS A 126 -30.37 5.11 26.85
CA LYS A 126 -31.70 5.23 27.44
C LYS A 126 -32.70 5.54 26.33
N VAL A 127 -33.15 4.50 25.61
CA VAL A 127 -34.53 4.19 25.15
C VAL A 127 -34.49 2.76 24.61
#